data_AF-A0A352RRY4-F1
#
_entry.id   AF-A0A352RRY4-F1
#
_cell.length_a   1.000
_cell.length_b   1.000
_cell.length_c   1.000
_cell.angle_alpha   90.00
_cell.angle_beta   90.00
_cell.angle_gamma   90.00
#
_symmetry.space_group_name_H-M   'P 1'
#
loop_
_entity.id
_entity.type
_entity.pdbx_description
1 polymer ?
#
loop_
_entity_poly.entity_id
_entity_poly.type
_entity_poly.pdbx_seq_one_letter_code
_entity_poly.pdbx_strand_id
1 'polypeptide(L)'
;GKGEALILRNHGALTVGNTVGEAFNWMHRLELACRSQVAAMSCNTPLQQVSADVLEATWSNYQPGTRRPYGVMEWPALLRKLDRLDPSFRD
;
A
#
# COMPACT_ATOMS: atom_id res chain seq x y z
N GLY A 1 13.45 8.64 10.13
CA GLY A 1 13.55 7.19 9.84
C GLY A 1 13.82 6.99 8.36
N LYS A 2 13.97 5.74 7.90
CA LYS A 2 14.20 5.42 6.47
C LYS A 2 12.99 4.77 5.76
N GLY A 3 11.88 4.56 6.46
CA GLY A 3 10.69 3.90 5.89
C GLY A 3 9.74 4.86 5.20
N GLU A 4 8.95 4.32 4.27
CA GLU A 4 8.01 5.02 3.39
C GLU A 4 6.61 5.16 3.99
N ALA A 5 6.34 4.49 5.11
CA ALA A 5 5.05 4.48 5.78
C ALA A 5 5.19 4.67 7.29
N LEU A 6 4.29 5.45 7.87
CA LEU A 6 4.24 5.74 9.30
C LEU A 6 2.79 5.64 9.80
N ILE A 7 2.59 4.82 10.85
CA ILE A 7 1.35 4.82 11.63
C ILE A 7 1.50 5.87 12.73
N LEU A 8 0.74 6.95 12.61
CA LEU A 8 0.62 7.99 13.61
C LEU A 8 -0.41 7.54 14.65
N ARG A 9 0.08 7.01 15.78
CA ARG A 9 -0.77 6.50 16.85
C ARG A 9 -1.84 7.53 17.22
N ASN A 10 -3.10 7.08 17.27
CA ASN A 10 -4.26 7.91 17.60
C ASN A 10 -4.56 9.05 16.60
N HIS A 11 -3.99 9.02 15.40
CA HIS A 11 -4.22 10.03 14.36
C HIS A 11 -4.54 9.40 13.01
N GLY A 12 -3.62 8.62 12.43
CA GLY A 12 -3.82 8.04 11.11
C GLY A 12 -2.53 7.50 10.50
N ALA A 13 -2.42 7.60 9.18
CA ALA A 13 -1.27 7.13 8.43
C ALA A 13 -0.64 8.27 7.61
N LEU A 14 0.68 8.20 7.45
CA LEU A 14 1.44 9.06 6.54
C LEU A 14 2.32 8.16 5.67
N THR A 15 2.35 8.43 4.36
CA THR A 15 3.27 7.76 3.45
C THR A 15 4.05 8.78 2.62
N VAL A 16 5.23 8.36 2.16
CA VAL A 16 6.11 9.13 1.28
C VAL A 16 6.58 8.25 0.13
N GLY A 17 7.11 8.87 -0.92
CA GLY A 17 7.71 8.19 -2.06
C GLY A 17 8.50 9.19 -2.90
N ASN A 18 9.35 8.70 -3.80
CA ASN A 18 10.15 9.55 -4.68
C ASN A 18 9.29 10.22 -5.77
N THR A 19 8.07 9.73 -5.97
CA THR A 19 7.06 10.31 -6.87
C THR A 19 5.69 10.28 -6.21
N VAL A 20 4.75 11.09 -6.71
CA VAL A 20 3.35 11.07 -6.27
C VAL A 20 2.72 9.67 -6.46
N GLY A 21 3.00 9.02 -7.58
CA GLY A 21 2.48 7.68 -7.87
C GLY A 21 2.99 6.62 -6.91
N GLU A 22 4.25 6.71 -6.50
CA GLU A 22 4.83 5.82 -5.50
C GLU A 22 4.20 6.06 -4.11
N ALA A 23 4.14 7.32 -3.67
CA ALA A 23 3.56 7.69 -2.38
C ALA A 23 2.08 7.27 -2.27
N PHE A 24 1.30 7.45 -3.35
CA PHE A 24 -0.08 7.00 -3.44
C PHE A 24 -0.19 5.49 -3.34
N ASN A 25 0.69 4.74 -4.00
CA ASN A 25 0.65 3.28 -3.95
C ASN A 25 0.96 2.76 -2.54
N TRP A 26 1.95 3.35 -1.86
CA TRP A 26 2.22 3.07 -0.45
C TRP A 26 0.99 3.33 0.44
N MET A 27 0.33 4.48 0.26
CA MET A 27 -0.90 4.80 1.00
C MET A 27 -2.00 3.77 0.75
N HIS A 28 -2.25 3.42 -0.51
CA HIS A 28 -3.27 2.45 -0.88
C HIS A 28 -3.00 1.05 -0.27
N ARG A 29 -1.75 0.60 -0.29
CA ARG A 29 -1.36 -0.69 0.29
C ARG A 29 -1.51 -0.70 1.81
N LEU A 30 -1.12 0.39 2.48
CA LEU A 30 -1.27 0.53 3.92
C LEU A 30 -2.75 0.54 4.32
N GLU A 31 -3.59 1.29 3.61
CA GLU A 31 -5.05 1.28 3.82
C GLU A 31 -5.63 -0.12 3.65
N LEU A 32 -5.29 -0.81 2.56
CA LEU A 32 -5.76 -2.16 2.30
C LEU A 32 -5.34 -3.15 3.40
N ALA A 33 -4.10 -3.04 3.89
CA ALA A 33 -3.58 -3.86 4.98
C ALA A 33 -4.37 -3.61 6.27
N CYS A 34 -4.58 -2.35 6.65
CA CYS A 34 -5.37 -1.97 7.82
C CYS A 34 -6.82 -2.45 7.70
N ARG A 35 -7.46 -2.27 6.54
CA ARG A 35 -8.83 -2.73 6.29
C ARG A 35 -8.95 -4.24 6.41
N SER A 36 -8.00 -4.98 5.84
CA SER A 36 -7.94 -6.44 5.92
C SER A 36 -7.75 -6.92 7.37
N GLN A 37 -6.88 -6.26 8.13
CA GLN A 37 -6.66 -6.56 9.54
C GLN A 37 -7.92 -6.33 10.38
N VAL A 38 -8.58 -5.18 10.22
CA VAL A 38 -9.83 -4.88 10.94
C VAL A 38 -10.91 -5.89 10.58
N ALA A 39 -11.08 -6.22 9.29
CA ALA A 39 -12.05 -7.22 8.84
C ALA A 39 -11.77 -8.60 9.49
N ALA A 40 -10.52 -9.05 9.48
CA ALA A 40 -10.14 -10.34 10.08
C ALA A 40 -10.38 -10.36 11.60
N MET A 41 -10.00 -9.29 12.31
CA MET A 41 -10.22 -9.16 13.75
C MET A 41 -11.71 -9.08 14.13
N SER A 42 -12.53 -8.50 13.24
CA SER A 42 -13.99 -8.40 13.45
C SER A 42 -14.70 -9.77 13.42
N CYS A 43 -14.07 -10.80 12.87
CA CYS A 43 -14.60 -12.17 12.90
C CYS A 43 -14.57 -12.81 14.30
N ASN A 44 -13.90 -12.20 15.28
CA ASN A 44 -13.83 -12.65 16.68
C ASN A 44 -13.42 -14.12 16.86
N THR A 45 -12.47 -14.59 16.03
CA THR A 45 -11.87 -15.92 16.08
C THR A 45 -10.35 -15.79 16.16
N PRO A 46 -9.62 -16.77 16.74
CA PRO A 46 -8.17 -16.76 16.70
C PRO A 46 -7.64 -16.62 15.27
N LEU A 47 -6.71 -15.69 15.07
CA LEU A 47 -6.06 -15.49 13.77
C LEU A 47 -4.95 -16.51 13.58
N GLN A 48 -4.91 -17.13 12.39
CA GLN A 48 -3.81 -18.01 12.01
C GLN A 48 -2.56 -17.20 11.69
N GLN A 49 -1.48 -17.45 12.42
CA GLN A 49 -0.19 -16.81 12.14
C GLN A 49 0.41 -17.37 10.86
N VAL A 50 0.92 -16.49 10.01
CA VAL A 50 1.69 -16.85 8.82
C VAL A 50 3.10 -17.26 9.28
N SER A 51 3.65 -18.33 8.71
CA SER A 51 5.00 -18.79 9.06
C SER A 51 6.06 -17.75 8.68
N ALA A 52 7.15 -17.71 9.45
CA ALA A 52 8.26 -16.77 9.24
C ALA A 52 8.86 -16.90 7.82
N ASP A 53 9.01 -18.12 7.31
CA ASP A 53 9.55 -18.37 5.96
C ASP A 53 8.69 -17.75 4.85
N VAL A 54 7.36 -17.81 5.00
CA VAL A 54 6.43 -17.20 4.03
C VAL A 54 6.48 -15.67 4.13
N LEU A 55 6.61 -15.12 5.34
CA LEU A 55 6.77 -13.68 5.54
C LEU A 55 8.06 -13.18 4.89
N GLU A 56 9.18 -13.87 5.11
CA GLU A 56 10.49 -13.49 4.55
C GLU A 56 10.52 -13.61 3.03
N ALA A 57 10.00 -14.71 2.48
CA ALA A 57 9.89 -14.89 1.04
C ALA A 57 9.01 -13.81 0.40
N THR A 58 7.90 -13.44 1.05
CA THR A 58 7.01 -12.38 0.57
C THR A 58 7.72 -11.02 0.64
N TRP A 59 8.36 -10.68 1.75
CA TRP A 59 9.11 -9.44 1.93
C TRP A 59 10.24 -9.29 0.89
N SER A 60 10.96 -10.37 0.62
CA SER A 60 12.03 -10.45 -0.39
C SER A 60 11.54 -10.10 -1.80
N ASN A 61 10.31 -10.48 -2.15
CA ASN A 61 9.69 -10.17 -3.46
C ASN A 61 9.41 -8.68 -3.68
N TYR A 62 9.58 -7.84 -2.66
CA TYR A 62 9.36 -6.39 -2.73
C TYR A 62 10.62 -5.56 -2.50
N GLN A 63 11.79 -6.21 -2.37
CA GLN A 63 13.05 -5.49 -2.21
C GLN A 63 13.51 -4.82 -3.51
N PRO A 64 14.31 -3.74 -3.41
CA PRO A 64 14.98 -3.14 -4.55
C PRO A 64 15.75 -4.19 -5.37
N GLY A 65 15.59 -4.17 -6.69
CA GLY A 65 16.23 -5.12 -7.61
C GLY A 65 15.40 -6.38 -7.90
N THR A 66 14.47 -6.76 -7.03
CA THR A 66 13.54 -7.89 -7.28
C THR A 66 12.23 -7.41 -7.89
N ARG A 67 11.73 -6.26 -7.44
CA ARG A 67 10.50 -5.66 -7.95
C ARG A 67 10.77 -4.28 -8.53
N ARG A 68 10.02 -3.95 -9.58
CA ARG A 68 9.88 -2.56 -10.05
C ARG A 68 9.41 -1.65 -8.90
N PRO A 69 9.83 -0.37 -8.87
CA PRO A 69 9.28 0.61 -7.95
C PRO A 69 7.76 0.70 -8.06
N TYR A 70 7.09 1.00 -6.95
CA TYR A 70 5.64 1.15 -6.95
C TYR A 70 5.20 2.40 -7.72
N GLY A 71 3.99 2.34 -8.28
CA GLY A 71 3.39 3.45 -9.00
C GLY A 71 3.78 3.49 -10.48
N VAL A 72 4.86 2.83 -10.91
CA VAL A 72 5.30 2.85 -12.32
C VAL A 72 4.21 2.35 -13.28
N MET A 73 3.49 1.29 -12.91
CA MET A 73 2.41 0.74 -13.74
C MET A 73 1.03 1.13 -13.21
N GLU A 74 0.88 1.17 -11.90
CA GLU A 74 -0.38 1.39 -11.22
C GLU A 74 -0.84 2.86 -11.38
N TRP A 75 0.07 3.83 -11.31
CA TRP A 75 -0.28 5.26 -11.37
C TRP A 75 -0.84 5.68 -12.74
N PRO A 76 -0.22 5.36 -13.90
CA PRO A 76 -0.81 5.68 -15.19
C PRO A 76 -2.17 4.99 -15.40
N ALA A 77 -2.35 3.78 -14.88
CA ALA A 77 -3.63 3.06 -14.98
C ALA A 77 -4.73 3.73 -14.15
N LEU A 78 -4.40 4.21 -12.95
CA LEU A 78 -5.31 4.97 -12.11
C LEU A 78 -5.68 6.32 -12.74
N LEU A 79 -4.72 7.03 -13.33
CA LEU A 79 -5.01 8.27 -14.07
C LEU A 79 -5.94 8.02 -15.27
N ARG A 80 -5.71 6.96 -16.06
CA ARG A 80 -6.64 6.58 -17.14
C ARG A 80 -8.04 6.24 -16.62
N LYS A 81 -8.15 5.70 -15.39
CA LYS A 81 -9.44 5.46 -14.76
C LYS A 81 -10.09 6.78 -14.35
N LEU A 82 -9.33 7.69 -13.75
CA LEU A 82 -9.81 9.01 -13.34
C LEU A 82 -10.29 9.83 -14.53
N ASP A 83 -9.54 9.83 -15.64
CA ASP A 83 -9.92 10.46 -16.91
C ASP A 83 -11.30 10.02 -17.43
N ARG A 84 -11.67 8.75 -17.18
CA ARG A 84 -13.00 8.22 -17.55
C ARG A 84 -14.10 8.56 -16.55
N LEU A 85 -13.74 8.75 -15.28
CA LEU A 85 -14.70 9.00 -14.20
C LEU A 85 -15.07 10.47 -14.15
N ASP A 86 -14.04 11.33 -14.14
CA ASP A 86 -14.18 12.77 -14.08
C ASP A 86 -12.86 13.39 -14.54
N PRO A 87 -12.77 13.89 -15.79
CA PRO A 87 -11.55 14.51 -16.30
C PRO A 87 -11.26 15.89 -15.70
N SER A 88 -12.18 16.50 -14.93
CA SER A 88 -12.01 17.87 -14.40
C SER A 88 -10.88 17.99 -13.38
N PHE A 89 -10.34 16.87 -12.86
CA PHE A 89 -9.17 16.90 -11.96
C PHE A 89 -7.90 17.46 -12.61
N ARG A 90 -7.91 17.62 -13.94
CA ARG A 90 -6.80 18.16 -14.73
C ARG A 90 -6.82 19.68 -14.86
N ASP A 91 -7.98 20.30 -14.62
CA ASP A 91 -8.18 21.75 -14.66
C ASP A 91 -7.77 22.39 -13.33
#